data_AF-A0A4Q3F8F3-F1
#
_entry.id   AF-A0A4Q3F8F3-F1
#
_cell.length_a   1.000
_cell.length_b   1.000
_cell.length_c   1.000
_cell.angle_alpha   90.00
_cell.angle_beta   90.00
_cell.angle_gamma   90.00
#
_symmetry.space_group_name_H-M   'P 1'
#
loop_
_entity.id
_entity.type
_entity.pdbx_description
1 polymer ?
#
loop_
_entity_poly.entity_id
_entity_poly.type
_entity_poly.pdbx_seq_one_letter_code
_entity_poly.pdbx_strand_id
1 'polypeptide(L)'
;PAAVTMIAMAISGALAGGLAVNEALGVQHRLVLDFTAGYGFVGIAVALMGRGHPAGVGLAALLFGVLYQGGAELSFDKPAITRDMVVVIGGVLVLFAGALDGLFRRLVASVLRIGGGAA
;
A
#
# COMPACT_ATOMS: atom_id res chain seq x y z
N PRO A 1 16.24 22.73 10.07
CA PRO A 1 16.24 21.37 9.47
C PRO A 1 16.07 20.22 10.48
N ALA A 2 16.77 20.25 11.62
CA ALA A 2 16.65 19.20 12.65
C ALA A 2 15.23 19.12 13.25
N ALA A 3 14.63 20.26 13.62
CA ALA A 3 13.28 20.29 14.20
C ALA A 3 12.20 19.68 13.28
N VAL A 4 12.24 19.98 11.97
CA VAL A 4 11.30 19.40 10.98
C VAL A 4 11.47 17.89 10.85
N THR A 5 12.72 17.41 10.86
CA THR A 5 13.02 15.97 10.80
C THR A 5 12.52 15.26 12.05
N MET A 6 12.74 15.84 13.23
CA MET A 6 12.26 15.29 14.50
C MET A 6 10.74 15.22 14.56
N ILE A 7 10.05 16.29 14.14
CA ILE A 7 8.58 16.32 14.09
C ILE A 7 8.06 15.27 13.10
N ALA A 8 8.65 15.17 11.90
CA ALA A 8 8.25 14.17 10.92
C ALA A 8 8.43 12.73 11.45
N MET A 9 9.58 12.43 12.07
CA MET A 9 9.85 11.13 12.69
C MET A 9 8.87 10.84 13.82
N ALA A 10 8.60 11.82 14.70
CA ALA A 10 7.65 11.67 15.79
C ALA A 10 6.22 11.36 15.29
N ILE A 11 5.75 12.06 14.26
CA ILE A 11 4.42 11.83 13.65
C ILE A 11 4.37 10.44 13.00
N SER A 12 5.38 10.07 12.22
CA SER A 12 5.42 8.75 11.58
C SER A 12 5.45 7.60 12.59
N GLY A 13 6.21 7.76 13.69
CA GLY A 13 6.23 6.79 14.79
C GLY A 13 4.91 6.70 15.53
N ALA A 14 4.22 7.82 15.76
CA ALA A 14 2.90 7.84 16.38
C ALA A 14 1.85 7.11 15.51
N LEU A 15 1.88 7.30 14.19
CA LEU A 15 0.98 6.61 13.26
C LEU A 15 1.27 5.10 13.19
N ALA A 16 2.54 4.71 13.12
CA ALA A 16 2.95 3.30 13.12
C ALA A 16 2.57 2.61 14.45
N GLY A 17 2.77 3.29 15.59
CA GLY A 17 2.35 2.82 16.90
C GLY A 17 0.83 2.69 17.01
N GLY A 18 0.07 3.65 16.47
CA GLY A 18 -1.39 3.59 16.45
C GLY A 18 -1.95 2.37 15.72
N LEU A 19 -1.33 1.98 14.60
CA LEU A 19 -1.67 0.76 13.88
C LEU A 19 -1.42 -0.49 14.73
N ALA A 20 -0.25 -0.59 15.38
CA ALA A 20 0.09 -1.74 16.22
C ALA A 20 -0.83 -1.86 17.45
N VAL A 21 -1.17 -0.73 18.09
CA VAL A 21 -2.09 -0.69 19.24
C VAL A 21 -3.50 -1.13 18.82
N ASN A 22 -3.98 -0.68 17.66
CA ASN A 22 -5.28 -1.08 17.13
C ASN A 22 -5.35 -2.59 16.86
N GLU A 23 -4.29 -3.18 16.32
CA GLU A 23 -4.21 -4.62 16.05
C GLU A 23 -4.23 -5.45 17.36
N ALA A 24 -3.44 -5.00 18.36
CA ALA A 24 -3.27 -5.69 19.63
C ALA A 24 -4.53 -5.62 20.51
N LEU A 25 -5.12 -4.43 20.65
CA LEU A 25 -6.30 -4.20 21.50
C LEU A 25 -7.62 -4.53 20.79
N GLY A 26 -7.69 -4.39 19.47
CA GLY A 26 -8.94 -4.53 18.72
C GLY A 26 -9.21 -5.96 18.24
N VAL A 27 -8.24 -6.61 17.60
CA VAL A 27 -8.48 -7.88 16.91
C VAL A 27 -8.12 -9.06 17.81
N GLN A 28 -6.88 -9.10 18.28
CA GLN A 28 -6.36 -10.32 18.91
C GLN A 28 -6.65 -10.38 20.42
N HIS A 29 -6.84 -9.24 21.09
CA HIS A 29 -7.03 -9.12 22.55
C HIS A 29 -5.91 -9.80 23.38
N ARG A 30 -4.81 -10.18 22.72
CA ARG A 30 -3.64 -10.85 23.27
C ARG A 30 -2.44 -10.50 22.40
N LEU A 31 -1.25 -10.39 22.98
CA LEU A 31 -0.03 -10.28 22.20
C LEU A 31 0.29 -11.65 21.56
N VAL A 32 -0.01 -11.78 20.27
CA VAL A 32 0.51 -12.90 19.47
C VAL A 32 1.85 -12.49 18.88
N LEU A 33 2.79 -13.43 18.80
CA LEU A 33 4.03 -13.22 18.05
C LEU A 33 3.71 -12.84 16.59
N ASP A 34 4.49 -11.92 16.03
CA ASP A 34 4.40 -11.50 14.63
C ASP A 34 3.07 -10.85 14.20
N PHE A 35 2.32 -10.25 15.13
CA PHE A 35 1.08 -9.55 14.80
C PHE A 35 1.28 -8.34 13.84
N THR A 36 2.46 -7.72 13.83
CA THR A 36 2.80 -6.65 12.88
C THR A 36 3.50 -7.15 11.62
N ALA A 37 3.78 -8.45 11.50
CA ALA A 37 4.54 -8.99 10.39
C ALA A 37 3.79 -8.79 9.07
N GLY A 38 4.51 -8.34 8.04
CA GLY A 38 3.96 -8.10 6.70
C GLY A 38 3.35 -6.72 6.47
N TYR A 39 2.85 -6.03 7.51
CA TYR A 39 2.26 -4.69 7.33
C TYR A 39 3.25 -3.66 6.78
N GLY A 40 4.52 -3.72 7.22
CA GLY A 40 5.59 -2.86 6.70
C GLY A 40 5.91 -3.12 5.22
N PHE A 41 5.91 -4.39 4.80
CA PHE A 41 6.15 -4.78 3.40
C PHE A 41 5.06 -4.23 2.48
N VAL A 42 3.80 -4.39 2.88
CA VAL A 42 2.65 -3.82 2.17
C VAL A 42 2.71 -2.28 2.18
N GLY A 43 3.13 -1.67 3.28
CA GLY A 43 3.29 -0.21 3.39
C GLY A 43 4.29 0.38 2.38
N ILE A 44 5.42 -0.31 2.13
CA ILE A 44 6.40 0.09 1.12
C ILE A 44 5.75 0.09 -0.27
N ALA A 45 5.03 -0.98 -0.61
CA ALA A 45 4.33 -1.11 -1.88
C ALA A 45 3.30 0.01 -2.09
N VAL A 46 2.49 0.31 -1.07
CA VAL A 46 1.49 1.37 -1.08
C VAL A 46 2.15 2.76 -1.25
N ALA A 47 3.27 3.01 -0.57
CA ALA A 47 4.00 4.26 -0.69
C ALA A 47 4.57 4.48 -2.10
N LEU A 48 5.07 3.41 -2.73
CA LEU A 48 5.57 3.44 -4.11
C LEU A 48 4.44 3.69 -5.11
N MET A 49 3.30 3.01 -4.95
CA MET A 49 2.11 3.19 -5.79
C MET A 49 1.58 4.63 -5.70
N GLY A 50 1.60 5.24 -4.51
CA GLY A 50 1.17 6.62 -4.28
C GLY A 50 2.15 7.69 -4.79
N ARG A 51 3.35 7.31 -5.29
CA ARG A 51 4.38 8.21 -5.81
C ARG A 51 4.80 9.33 -4.85
N GLY A 52 4.65 9.12 -3.54
CA GLY A 52 4.90 10.14 -2.52
C GLY A 52 3.85 11.26 -2.44
N HIS A 53 2.76 11.19 -3.21
CA HIS A 53 1.64 12.12 -3.08
C HIS A 53 0.65 11.62 -2.02
N PRO A 54 0.31 12.42 -0.98
CA PRO A 54 -0.50 11.94 0.14
C PRO A 54 -1.88 11.43 -0.29
N ALA A 55 -2.51 12.03 -1.31
CA ALA A 55 -3.79 11.55 -1.82
C ALA A 55 -3.68 10.20 -2.56
N GLY A 56 -2.56 9.95 -3.24
CA GLY A 56 -2.31 8.68 -3.94
C GLY A 56 -2.03 7.55 -2.95
N VAL A 57 -1.26 7.84 -1.90
CA VAL A 57 -1.01 6.92 -0.78
C VAL A 57 -2.32 6.59 -0.05
N GLY A 58 -3.19 7.58 0.17
CA GLY A 58 -4.50 7.36 0.81
C GLY A 58 -5.41 6.43 0.02
N LEU A 59 -5.53 6.62 -1.30
CA LEU A 59 -6.33 5.74 -2.16
C LEU A 59 -5.75 4.31 -2.22
N ALA A 60 -4.44 4.18 -2.35
CA ALA A 60 -3.76 2.88 -2.35
C ALA A 60 -3.91 2.17 -1.00
N ALA A 61 -3.79 2.88 0.13
CA ALA A 61 -4.00 2.33 1.46
C ALA A 61 -5.43 1.83 1.66
N LEU A 62 -6.43 2.55 1.12
CA LEU A 62 -7.83 2.12 1.17
C LEU A 62 -8.04 0.83 0.39
N LEU A 63 -7.53 0.74 -0.84
CA LEU A 63 -7.59 -0.47 -1.66
C LEU A 63 -6.98 -1.69 -0.92
N PHE A 64 -5.78 -1.51 -0.36
CA PHE A 64 -5.11 -2.56 0.39
C PHE A 64 -5.83 -2.92 1.69
N GLY A 65 -6.44 -1.95 2.39
CA GLY A 65 -7.25 -2.20 3.57
C GLY A 65 -8.50 -3.03 3.27
N VAL A 66 -9.20 -2.72 2.17
CA VAL A 66 -10.36 -3.49 1.71
C VAL A 66 -9.96 -4.90 1.30
N LEU A 67 -8.85 -5.06 0.57
CA LEU A 67 -8.35 -6.38 0.18
C LEU A 67 -7.94 -7.23 1.38
N TYR A 68 -7.33 -6.60 2.38
CA TYR A 68 -6.88 -7.29 3.58
C TYR A 68 -8.07 -7.76 4.45
N GLN A 69 -9.00 -6.85 4.76
CA GLN A 69 -10.18 -7.22 5.57
C GLN A 69 -11.18 -8.08 4.80
N GLY A 70 -11.48 -7.74 3.55
CA GLY A 70 -12.34 -8.56 2.70
C GLY A 70 -11.73 -9.94 2.45
N GLY A 71 -10.41 -10.01 2.25
CA GLY A 71 -9.72 -11.28 2.09
C GLY A 71 -9.73 -12.14 3.36
N ALA A 72 -9.61 -11.52 4.54
CA ALA A 72 -9.74 -12.21 5.82
C ALA A 72 -11.15 -12.78 6.00
N GLU A 73 -12.19 -11.98 5.74
CA GLU A 73 -13.59 -12.40 5.85
C GLU A 73 -13.93 -13.53 4.86
N LEU A 74 -13.49 -13.41 3.60
CA LEU A 74 -13.66 -14.47 2.61
C LEU A 74 -12.92 -15.76 2.97
N SER A 75 -11.78 -15.68 3.67
CA SER A 75 -11.03 -16.85 4.12
C SER A 75 -11.77 -17.63 5.21
N PHE A 76 -12.65 -16.98 5.97
CA PHE A 76 -13.51 -17.64 6.94
C PHE A 76 -14.68 -18.36 6.26
N ASP A 77 -15.31 -17.74 5.27
CA ASP A 77 -16.50 -18.29 4.59
C ASP A 77 -16.16 -19.34 3.51
N LYS A 78 -14.98 -19.25 2.89
CA LYS A 78 -14.55 -20.17 1.83
C LYS A 78 -13.18 -20.76 2.14
N PRO A 79 -13.09 -22.05 2.52
CA PRO A 79 -11.82 -22.72 2.84
C PRO A 79 -10.80 -22.74 1.70
N ALA A 80 -11.26 -22.57 0.45
CA ALA A 80 -10.41 -22.49 -0.73
C ALA A 80 -9.66 -21.15 -0.86
N ILE A 81 -10.07 -20.12 -0.11
CA ILE A 81 -9.43 -18.81 -0.11
C ILE A 81 -8.59 -18.70 1.14
N THR A 82 -7.27 -18.68 0.98
CA THR A 82 -6.32 -18.56 2.09
C THR A 82 -5.68 -17.17 2.09
N ARG A 83 -5.19 -16.74 3.25
CA ARG A 83 -4.49 -15.46 3.45
C ARG A 83 -3.35 -15.22 2.44
N ASP A 84 -2.67 -16.27 2.00
CA ASP A 84 -1.62 -16.20 0.98
C ASP A 84 -2.14 -15.68 -0.37
N MET A 85 -3.40 -15.94 -0.73
CA MET A 85 -4.00 -15.41 -1.95
C MET A 85 -4.13 -13.89 -1.90
N VAL A 86 -4.43 -13.32 -0.72
CA VAL A 86 -4.49 -11.86 -0.52
C VAL A 86 -3.12 -11.24 -0.77
N VAL A 87 -2.05 -11.88 -0.27
CA VAL A 87 -0.67 -11.43 -0.49
C VAL A 87 -0.29 -11.51 -1.98
N VAL A 88 -0.65 -12.60 -2.66
CA VAL A 88 -0.39 -12.77 -4.10
C VAL A 88 -1.14 -11.71 -4.92
N ILE A 89 -2.43 -11.48 -4.63
CA ILE A 89 -3.22 -10.43 -5.29
C ILE A 89 -2.60 -9.06 -5.05
N GLY A 90 -2.19 -8.77 -3.81
CA GLY A 90 -1.47 -7.55 -3.47
C GLY A 90 -0.18 -7.38 -4.29
N GLY A 91 0.62 -8.43 -4.42
CA GLY A 91 1.83 -8.43 -5.24
C GLY A 91 1.55 -8.17 -6.72
N VAL A 92 0.52 -8.80 -7.28
CA VAL A 92 0.08 -8.58 -8.67
C VAL A 92 -0.38 -7.13 -8.87
N LEU A 93 -1.13 -6.55 -7.94
CA LEU A 93 -1.56 -5.15 -8.01
C LEU A 93 -0.38 -4.17 -8.04
N VAL A 94 0.64 -4.41 -7.23
CA VAL A 94 1.86 -3.60 -7.21
C VAL A 94 2.61 -3.72 -8.53
N LEU A 95 2.72 -4.94 -9.06
CA LEU A 95 3.36 -5.20 -10.35
C LEU A 95 2.65 -4.45 -11.49
N PHE A 96 1.32 -4.53 -11.54
CA PHE A 96 0.52 -3.82 -12.54
C PHE A 96 0.62 -2.30 -12.40
N ALA A 97 0.55 -1.78 -11.17
CA ALA A 97 0.68 -0.34 -10.93
C ALA A 97 2.06 0.19 -11.34
N GLY A 98 3.13 -0.54 -11.01
CA GLY A 98 4.49 -0.20 -11.46
C GLY A 98 4.64 -0.26 -12.99
N ALA A 99 4.09 -1.29 -13.63
CA ALA A 99 4.13 -1.43 -15.09
C ALA A 99 3.34 -0.32 -15.81
N LEU A 100 2.17 0.05 -15.30
CA LEU A 100 1.33 1.11 -15.85
C LEU A 100 2.01 2.48 -15.77
N ASP A 101 2.74 2.80 -14.70
CA ASP A 101 3.51 4.06 -14.63
C ASP A 101 4.53 4.17 -15.78
N GLY A 102 5.22 3.07 -16.06
CA GLY A 102 6.17 2.97 -17.18
C GLY A 102 5.50 3.08 -18.55
N LEU A 103 4.33 2.45 -18.72
CA LEU A 103 3.56 2.49 -19.96
C LEU A 103 2.97 3.89 -20.23
N PHE A 104 2.42 4.54 -19.20
CA PHE A 104 1.79 5.86 -19.31
C PHE A 104 2.81 6.92 -19.74
N ARG A 105 4.02 6.89 -19.18
CA ARG A 105 5.14 7.75 -19.60
C ARG A 105 5.50 7.54 -21.07
N ARG A 106 5.55 6.28 -21.53
CA ARG A 106 5.86 5.94 -22.92
C ARG A 106 4.76 6.40 -23.88
N LEU A 107 3.50 6.23 -23.51
CA LEU A 107 2.34 6.67 -24.29
C LEU A 107 2.30 8.19 -24.41
N VAL A 108 2.43 8.91 -23.29
CA VAL A 108 2.45 10.39 -23.29
C VAL A 108 3.62 10.94 -24.10
N ALA A 109 4.82 10.36 -23.95
CA ALA A 109 5.98 10.75 -24.74
C ALA A 109 5.79 10.48 -26.25
N SER A 110 5.10 9.39 -26.60
CA SER A 110 4.81 9.05 -28.00
C SER A 110 3.78 10.01 -28.62
N VAL A 111 2.75 10.39 -27.87
CA VAL A 111 1.72 11.36 -28.31
C VAL A 111 2.32 12.76 -28.49
N LEU A 112 3.18 13.22 -27.56
CA LEU A 112 3.87 14.50 -27.69
C LEU A 112 4.86 14.53 -28.87
N ARG A 113 5.50 13.41 -29.20
CA ARG A 113 6.37 13.30 -30.39
C ARG A 113 5.61 13.39 -31.72
N ILE A 114 4.33 13.02 -31.75
CA ILE A 114 3.50 13.11 -32.96
C ILE A 114 3.05 14.56 -33.21
N GLY A 115 2.92 15.39 -32.16
CA GLY A 115 2.53 16.80 -32.29
C GLY A 115 3.67 17.79 -32.61
N GLY A 116 4.95 17.40 -32.42
CA GLY A 116 6.12 18.27 -32.60
C GLY A 116 6.79 18.21 -33.98
N GLY A 117 6.25 17.46 -34.93
CA GLY A 117 6.82 17.28 -36.28
C GLY A 117 6.28 18.25 -37.35
N ALA A 118 5.55 19.28 -36.95
CA ALA A 118 5.00 20.31 -37.84
C ALA A 118 5.53 21.70 -37.44
N ALA A 119 6.84 21.91 -37.60
CA ALA A 119 7.47 23.21 -37.66
C ALA A 119 8.63 23.15 -38.66
#